data_AF-A0AAJ2AEC1-F1
#
_entry.id   AF-A0AAJ2AEC1-F1
#
_cell.length_a   1.000
_cell.length_b   1.000
_cell.length_c   1.000
_cell.angle_alpha   90.00
_cell.angle_beta   90.00
_cell.angle_gamma   90.00
#
_symmetry.space_group_name_H-M   'P 1'
#
loop_
_entity.id
_entity.type
_entity.pdbx_description
1 polymer ?
#
loop_
_entity_poly.entity_id
_entity_poly.type
_entity_poly.pdbx_seq_one_letter_code
_entity_poly.pdbx_strand_id
1 'polypeptide(L)'
;MTNTTEKMARPRSSAAGLIDFFFERFDTAHASDSELQYLADFTGTVADMADSLSALTAGIGMLVSGDRGRECKHLRTEALQGNDEPSLLFHIAAEIELIARIAEVAADSNCYLQQRFTDRLKVERSRRDLSDEYSSQAVNHG
;
A
#
# COMPACT_ATOMS: atom_id res chain seq x y z
N MET A 1 -19.58 -19.61 -28.69
CA MET A 1 -18.55 -19.78 -27.64
C MET A 1 -17.48 -18.73 -27.87
N THR A 2 -17.61 -17.59 -27.20
CA THR A 2 -16.70 -16.43 -27.32
C THR A 2 -15.89 -16.35 -26.04
N ASN A 3 -14.71 -16.97 -26.02
CA ASN A 3 -13.77 -16.73 -24.92
C ASN A 3 -12.86 -15.57 -25.31
N THR A 4 -13.21 -14.44 -24.70
CA THR A 4 -12.50 -13.20 -24.58
C THR A 4 -11.02 -13.46 -24.34
N THR A 5 -10.19 -13.12 -25.33
CA THR A 5 -8.78 -12.82 -25.09
C THR A 5 -8.76 -11.58 -24.20
N GLU A 6 -8.65 -11.80 -22.89
CA GLU A 6 -8.15 -10.78 -21.97
C GLU A 6 -6.81 -10.31 -22.52
N LYS A 7 -6.88 -9.18 -23.20
CA LYS A 7 -5.74 -8.46 -23.72
C LYS A 7 -4.98 -8.02 -22.48
N MET A 8 -4.06 -8.86 -21.98
CA MET A 8 -3.08 -8.50 -20.97
C MET A 8 -2.49 -7.16 -21.42
N ALA A 9 -2.92 -6.09 -20.78
CA ALA A 9 -2.30 -4.80 -20.92
C ALA A 9 -0.84 -5.04 -20.57
N ARG A 10 0.08 -4.71 -21.49
CA ARG A 10 1.51 -4.81 -21.18
C ARG A 10 1.73 -4.07 -19.86
N PRO A 11 2.39 -4.70 -18.86
CA PRO A 11 2.73 -4.02 -17.63
C PRO A 11 3.39 -2.70 -17.98
N ARG A 12 2.76 -1.59 -17.59
CA ARG A 12 3.35 -0.28 -17.80
C ARG A 12 4.60 -0.27 -16.95
N SER A 13 5.75 0.06 -17.55
CA SER A 13 7.01 0.17 -16.80
C SER A 13 6.92 1.39 -15.87
N SER A 14 6.33 1.19 -14.69
CA SER A 14 6.17 2.15 -13.60
C SER A 14 6.68 1.53 -12.31
N ALA A 15 6.98 2.37 -11.30
CA ALA A 15 7.37 1.88 -9.99
C ALA A 15 6.25 1.04 -9.34
N ALA A 16 4.99 1.46 -9.49
CA ALA A 16 3.83 0.68 -9.06
C ALA A 16 3.78 -0.69 -9.75
N GLY A 17 3.95 -0.73 -11.07
CA GLY A 17 3.99 -1.99 -11.84
C GLY A 17 5.17 -2.90 -11.47
N LEU A 18 6.28 -2.34 -10.97
CA LEU A 18 7.38 -3.12 -10.42
C LEU A 18 7.00 -3.77 -9.08
N ILE A 19 6.29 -3.04 -8.22
CA ILE A 19 5.74 -3.60 -6.97
C ILE A 19 4.74 -4.70 -7.30
N ASP A 20 3.84 -4.49 -8.25
CA ASP A 20 2.90 -5.52 -8.74
C ASP A 20 3.64 -6.79 -9.13
N PHE A 21 4.64 -6.63 -9.99
CA PHE A 21 5.40 -7.75 -10.53
C PHE A 21 6.07 -8.59 -9.42
N PHE A 22 6.65 -7.94 -8.41
CA PHE A 22 7.28 -8.65 -7.30
C PHE A 22 6.26 -9.25 -6.34
N PHE A 23 5.22 -8.50 -6.00
CA PHE A 23 4.23 -8.95 -5.02
C PHE A 23 3.38 -10.11 -5.55
N GLU A 24 3.02 -10.12 -6.84
CA GLU A 24 2.36 -11.27 -7.49
C GLU A 24 3.14 -12.59 -7.36
N ARG A 25 4.46 -12.51 -7.19
CA ARG A 25 5.37 -13.67 -7.08
C ARG A 25 5.82 -13.94 -5.65
N PHE A 26 5.46 -13.05 -4.72
CA PHE A 26 5.80 -13.17 -3.32
C PHE A 26 4.81 -14.11 -2.64
N ASP A 27 5.29 -15.25 -2.15
CA ASP A 27 4.45 -16.23 -1.44
C ASP A 27 4.18 -15.76 0.00
N THR A 28 3.16 -14.91 0.15
CA THR A 28 2.73 -14.37 1.46
C THR A 28 2.32 -15.48 2.44
N ALA A 29 1.83 -16.62 1.95
CA ALA A 29 1.41 -17.73 2.80
C ALA A 29 2.60 -18.39 3.49
N HIS A 30 3.74 -18.50 2.81
CA HIS A 30 4.97 -19.12 3.33
C HIS A 30 6.05 -18.12 3.77
N ALA A 31 5.86 -16.82 3.53
CA ALA A 31 6.75 -15.77 4.01
C ALA A 31 6.96 -15.85 5.54
N SER A 32 8.15 -15.53 6.01
CA SER A 32 8.43 -15.43 7.45
C SER A 32 7.69 -14.24 8.08
N ASP A 33 7.48 -14.29 9.40
CA ASP A 33 6.88 -13.14 10.12
C ASP A 33 7.74 -11.88 9.99
N SER A 34 9.08 -12.02 9.91
CA SER A 34 9.99 -10.89 9.71
C SER A 34 9.84 -10.23 8.34
N GLU A 35 9.63 -11.02 7.28
CA GLU A 35 9.40 -10.48 5.94
C GLU A 35 8.05 -9.76 5.87
N LEU A 36 7.01 -10.37 6.44
CA LEU A 36 5.68 -9.73 6.50
C LEU A 36 5.70 -8.46 7.37
N GLN A 37 6.47 -8.45 8.47
CA GLN A 37 6.60 -7.25 9.32
C GLN A 37 7.32 -6.14 8.57
N TYR A 38 8.42 -6.47 7.89
CA TYR A 38 9.14 -5.51 7.07
C TYR A 38 8.23 -4.85 6.03
N LEU A 39 7.35 -5.63 5.37
CA LEU A 39 6.37 -5.09 4.42
C LEU A 39 5.27 -4.26 5.11
N ALA A 40 4.76 -4.71 6.27
CA ALA A 40 3.74 -4.01 7.03
C ALA A 40 4.22 -2.64 7.57
N ASP A 41 5.51 -2.52 7.89
CA ASP A 41 6.12 -1.29 8.42
C ASP A 41 6.07 -0.13 7.42
N PHE A 42 5.88 -0.40 6.12
CA PHE A 42 5.70 0.65 5.11
C PHE A 42 4.40 1.45 5.25
N THR A 43 3.46 1.04 6.10
CA THR A 43 2.27 1.84 6.40
C THR A 43 2.61 3.25 6.91
N GLY A 44 3.68 3.41 7.69
CA GLY A 44 4.17 4.73 8.12
C GLY A 44 4.73 5.53 6.95
N THR A 45 5.58 4.91 6.13
CA THR A 45 6.16 5.51 4.93
C THR A 45 5.09 5.99 3.94
N VAL A 46 4.00 5.24 3.80
CA VAL A 46 2.85 5.61 2.95
C VAL A 46 2.22 6.92 3.41
N ALA A 47 2.06 7.12 4.71
CA ALA A 47 1.52 8.37 5.25
C ALA A 47 2.45 9.55 4.93
N ASP A 48 3.76 9.39 5.16
CA ASP A 48 4.76 10.43 4.87
C ASP A 48 4.81 10.78 3.37
N MET A 49 4.70 9.77 2.49
CA MET A 49 4.64 9.97 1.05
C MET A 49 3.36 10.71 0.62
N ALA A 50 2.20 10.34 1.19
CA ALA A 50 0.93 10.99 0.91
C ALA A 50 0.93 12.46 1.36
N ASP A 51 1.49 12.75 2.54
CA ASP A 51 1.64 14.12 3.05
C ASP A 51 2.57 14.94 2.16
N SER A 52 3.69 14.35 1.73
CA SER A 52 4.63 15.00 0.81
C SER A 52 3.98 15.33 -0.54
N LEU A 53 3.23 14.38 -1.11
CA LEU A 53 2.49 14.58 -2.36
C LEU A 53 1.40 15.64 -2.21
N SER A 54 0.69 15.66 -1.08
CA SER A 54 -0.31 16.69 -0.76
C SER A 54 0.31 18.08 -0.75
N ALA A 55 1.44 18.26 -0.05
CA ALA A 55 2.16 19.53 0.01
C ALA A 55 2.64 20.01 -1.38
N LEU A 56 3.20 19.09 -2.19
CA LEU A 56 3.63 19.39 -3.56
C LEU A 56 2.46 19.79 -4.45
N THR A 57 1.36 19.03 -4.40
CA THR A 57 0.16 19.27 -5.22
C THR A 57 -0.50 20.61 -4.85
N ALA A 58 -0.54 20.95 -3.56
CA ALA A 58 -1.01 22.25 -3.09
C ALA A 58 -0.12 23.41 -3.59
N GLY A 59 1.21 23.24 -3.54
CA GLY A 59 2.18 24.20 -4.08
C GLY A 59 1.96 24.47 -5.58
N ILE A 60 1.76 23.41 -6.36
CA ILE A 60 1.41 23.49 -7.79
C ILE A 60 0.08 24.23 -7.98
N GLY A 61 -0.95 23.87 -7.21
CA GLY A 61 -2.26 24.51 -7.29
C GLY A 61 -2.20 26.03 -7.02
N MET A 62 -1.36 26.47 -6.08
CA MET A 62 -1.12 27.89 -5.83
C MET A 62 -0.42 28.58 -7.01
N LEU A 63 0.55 27.94 -7.64
CA LEU A 63 1.24 28.48 -8.82
C LEU A 63 0.26 28.63 -10.00
N VAL A 64 -0.55 27.61 -10.29
CA VAL A 64 -1.60 27.67 -11.32
C VAL A 64 -2.61 28.77 -11.04
N SER A 65 -3.08 28.87 -9.78
CA SER A 65 -4.06 29.88 -9.38
C SER A 65 -3.48 31.31 -9.49
N GLY A 66 -2.21 31.48 -9.14
CA GLY A 66 -1.49 32.75 -9.27
C GLY A 66 -1.30 33.18 -10.73
N ASP A 67 -1.07 32.23 -11.64
CA ASP A 67 -0.90 32.53 -13.07
C ASP A 67 -2.22 32.83 -13.79
N ARG A 68 -3.33 32.20 -13.37
CA ARG A 68 -4.66 32.44 -13.94
C ARG A 68 -5.38 33.65 -13.35
N GLY A 69 -5.06 34.05 -12.12
CA GLY A 69 -5.73 35.15 -11.39
C GLY A 69 -5.24 36.56 -11.71
N ARG A 70 -4.14 36.72 -12.44
CA ARG A 70 -3.62 38.05 -12.81
C ARG A 70 -4.16 38.47 -14.18
N GLU A 71 -5.14 39.38 -14.18
CA GLU A 71 -5.59 40.12 -15.37
C GLU A 71 -4.48 40.96 -16.04
N CYS A 72 -3.32 41.11 -15.38
CA CYS A 72 -2.13 41.74 -15.93
C CYS A 72 -1.40 40.78 -16.89
N LYS A 73 -1.70 40.90 -18.19
CA LYS A 73 -1.03 40.22 -19.34
C LYS A 73 0.51 40.22 -19.32
N HIS A 74 1.17 41.03 -18.49
CA HIS A 74 2.62 41.20 -18.43
C HIS A 74 3.29 40.54 -17.21
N LEU A 75 2.53 39.90 -16.33
CA LEU A 75 3.00 39.28 -15.08
C LEU A 75 2.56 37.82 -14.95
N ARG A 76 2.37 37.14 -16.09
CA ARG A 76 2.25 35.68 -16.10
C ARG A 76 3.59 35.10 -15.69
N THR A 77 3.56 34.33 -14.63
CA THR A 77 4.69 33.52 -14.21
C THR A 77 4.72 32.37 -15.21
N GLU A 78 5.63 32.40 -16.17
CA GLU A 78 5.79 31.36 -17.21
C GLU A 78 6.17 29.96 -16.66
N ALA A 79 5.90 29.69 -15.38
CA ALA A 79 6.27 28.49 -14.65
C ALA A 79 5.55 27.22 -15.15
N LEU A 80 4.42 27.37 -15.86
CA LEU A 80 3.67 26.25 -16.46
C LEU A 80 3.25 26.63 -17.89
N GLN A 81 4.14 26.44 -18.86
CA GLN A 81 3.85 26.68 -20.27
C GLN A 81 3.65 25.37 -21.05
N GLY A 82 2.68 25.33 -21.95
CA GLY A 82 2.56 24.29 -22.98
C GLY A 82 2.28 22.88 -22.43
N ASN A 83 3.19 21.93 -22.69
CA ASN A 83 3.04 20.49 -22.41
C ASN A 83 3.36 20.09 -20.95
N ASP A 84 3.67 21.06 -20.09
CA ASP A 84 4.09 20.81 -18.71
C ASP A 84 2.91 20.41 -17.80
N GLU A 85 1.71 20.98 -18.02
CA GLU A 85 0.50 20.63 -17.26
C GLU A 85 0.12 19.14 -17.39
N PRO A 86 -0.01 18.55 -18.61
CA PRO A 86 -0.26 17.12 -18.76
C PRO A 86 0.83 16.22 -18.16
N SER A 87 2.10 16.63 -18.28
CA SER A 87 3.25 15.87 -17.76
C SER A 87 3.26 15.84 -16.23
N LEU A 88 2.85 16.96 -15.60
CA LEU A 88 2.72 17.09 -14.16
C LEU A 88 1.54 16.26 -13.62
N LEU A 89 0.39 16.32 -14.28
CA LEU A 89 -0.76 15.47 -13.95
C LEU A 89 -0.43 13.99 -14.06
N PHE A 90 0.35 13.61 -15.08
CA PHE A 90 0.84 12.25 -15.24
C PHE A 90 1.78 11.83 -14.11
N HIS A 91 2.69 12.71 -13.68
CA HIS A 91 3.56 12.45 -12.52
C HIS A 91 2.75 12.29 -11.23
N ILE A 92 1.80 13.20 -10.95
CA ILE A 92 0.93 13.09 -9.77
C ILE A 92 0.16 11.77 -9.81
N ALA A 93 -0.43 11.41 -10.96
CA ALA A 93 -1.15 10.15 -11.10
C ALA A 93 -0.24 8.92 -10.86
N ALA A 94 0.99 8.95 -11.39
CA ALA A 94 1.96 7.87 -11.18
C ALA A 94 2.39 7.76 -9.70
N GLU A 95 2.53 8.87 -8.99
CA GLU A 95 2.87 8.88 -7.56
C GLU A 95 1.70 8.37 -6.71
N ILE A 96 0.46 8.77 -7.03
CA ILE A 96 -0.75 8.23 -6.38
C ILE A 96 -0.81 6.71 -6.59
N GLU A 97 -0.58 6.23 -7.81
CA GLU A 97 -0.56 4.80 -8.14
C GLU A 97 0.49 4.05 -7.31
N LEU A 98 1.70 4.61 -7.19
CA LEU A 98 2.77 4.05 -6.37
C LEU A 98 2.40 3.98 -4.88
N ILE A 99 1.94 5.08 -4.31
CA ILE A 99 1.53 5.16 -2.89
C ILE A 99 0.42 4.15 -2.59
N ALA A 100 -0.61 4.12 -3.45
CA ALA A 100 -1.73 3.19 -3.29
C ALA A 100 -1.24 1.74 -3.30
N ARG A 101 -0.28 1.41 -4.17
CA ARG A 101 0.20 0.04 -4.25
C ARG A 101 1.09 -0.36 -3.08
N ILE A 102 1.94 0.54 -2.58
CA ILE A 102 2.70 0.28 -1.34
C ILE A 102 1.73 0.08 -0.16
N ALA A 103 0.68 0.91 -0.09
CA ALA A 103 -0.33 0.83 0.96
C ALA A 103 -1.06 -0.52 0.98
N GLU A 104 -1.44 -1.02 -0.19
CA GLU A 104 -2.09 -2.32 -0.35
C GLU A 104 -1.18 -3.46 0.12
N VAL A 105 0.07 -3.51 -0.36
CA VAL A 105 1.06 -4.53 0.05
C VAL A 105 1.30 -4.52 1.56
N ALA A 106 1.44 -3.33 2.14
CA ALA A 106 1.66 -3.18 3.58
C ALA A 106 0.43 -3.63 4.39
N ALA A 107 -0.77 -3.27 3.94
CA ALA A 107 -2.03 -3.67 4.57
C ALA A 107 -2.25 -5.20 4.50
N ASP A 108 -2.02 -5.81 3.34
CA ASP A 108 -2.11 -7.26 3.14
C ASP A 108 -1.14 -7.99 4.07
N SER A 109 0.12 -7.54 4.10
CA SER A 109 1.16 -8.14 4.95
C SER A 109 0.79 -8.05 6.43
N ASN A 110 0.26 -6.91 6.88
CA ASN A 110 -0.24 -6.75 8.24
C ASN A 110 -1.45 -7.65 8.53
N CYS A 111 -2.36 -7.82 7.57
CA CYS A 111 -3.50 -8.73 7.70
C CYS A 111 -3.03 -10.18 7.92
N TYR A 112 -2.07 -10.66 7.13
CA TYR A 112 -1.47 -11.99 7.30
C TYR A 112 -0.81 -12.16 8.67
N LEU A 113 -0.06 -11.15 9.15
CA LEU A 113 0.52 -11.19 10.49
C LEU A 113 -0.56 -11.30 11.57
N GLN A 114 -1.59 -10.47 11.52
CA GLN A 114 -2.68 -10.49 12.50
C GLN A 114 -3.42 -11.82 12.51
N GLN A 115 -3.63 -12.43 11.33
CA GLN A 115 -4.20 -13.77 11.22
C GLN A 115 -3.31 -14.81 11.93
N ARG A 116 -2.00 -14.83 11.64
CA ARG A 116 -1.05 -15.76 12.27
C ARG A 116 -0.98 -15.58 13.78
N PHE A 117 -0.94 -14.34 14.27
CA PHE A 117 -0.99 -14.06 15.71
C PHE A 117 -2.26 -14.60 16.34
N THR A 118 -3.41 -14.37 15.70
CA THR A 118 -4.71 -14.86 16.18
C THR A 118 -4.75 -16.38 16.22
N ASP A 119 -4.23 -17.07 15.21
CA ASP A 119 -4.25 -18.53 15.14
C ASP A 119 -3.31 -19.15 16.18
N ARG A 120 -2.13 -18.58 16.40
CA ARG A 120 -1.25 -18.99 17.51
C ARG A 120 -1.94 -18.83 18.86
N LEU A 121 -2.66 -17.72 19.08
CA LEU A 121 -3.41 -17.51 20.31
C LEU A 121 -4.53 -18.54 20.51
N LYS A 122 -5.22 -18.95 19.45
CA LYS A 122 -6.25 -20.01 19.52
C LYS A 122 -5.62 -21.36 19.90
N VAL A 123 -4.50 -21.72 19.28
CA VAL A 123 -3.77 -22.97 19.58
C VAL A 123 -3.32 -22.96 21.04
N GLU A 124 -2.72 -21.86 21.51
CA GLU A 124 -2.27 -21.76 22.90
C GLU A 124 -3.40 -21.80 23.92
N ARG A 125 -4.58 -21.24 23.61
CA ARG A 125 -5.77 -21.38 24.47
C ARG A 125 -6.24 -22.83 24.53
N SER A 126 -6.38 -23.48 23.37
CA SER A 126 -6.78 -24.88 23.29
C SER A 126 -5.85 -25.81 24.08
N ARG A 127 -4.54 -25.57 24.05
CA ARG A 127 -3.56 -26.35 24.83
C ARG A 127 -3.71 -26.18 26.34
N ARG A 128 -4.07 -24.98 26.81
CA ARG A 128 -4.30 -24.73 28.24
C ARG A 128 -5.57 -25.44 28.70
N ASP A 129 -6.66 -25.30 27.95
CA ASP A 129 -7.94 -25.95 28.28
C ASP A 129 -7.79 -27.47 28.38
N LEU A 130 -7.04 -28.09 27.46
CA LEU A 130 -6.71 -29.52 27.51
C LEU A 130 -5.84 -29.89 28.72
N SER A 131 -4.90 -29.03 29.12
CA SER A 131 -4.01 -29.30 30.27
C SER A 131 -4.78 -29.23 31.60
N ASP A 132 -5.75 -28.32 31.69
CA ASP A 132 -6.59 -28.14 32.88
C ASP A 132 -7.59 -29.31 33.06
N GLU A 133 -8.13 -29.84 31.96
CA GLU A 133 -8.95 -31.06 31.96
C GLU A 133 -8.14 -32.29 32.45
N TYR A 134 -6.92 -32.48 31.95
CA TYR A 134 -6.05 -33.60 32.37
C TYR A 134 -5.64 -33.50 33.85
N SER A 135 -5.35 -32.29 34.35
CA SER A 135 -5.07 -32.07 35.79
C SER A 135 -6.27 -32.41 36.67
N SER A 136 -7.48 -32.04 36.24
CA SER A 136 -8.71 -32.29 36.99
C SER A 136 -9.09 -33.78 37.03
N GLN A 137 -8.78 -34.54 35.98
CA GLN A 137 -8.95 -36.00 35.96
C GLN A 137 -7.93 -36.75 36.84
N ALA A 138 -6.69 -36.28 36.93
CA ALA A 138 -5.65 -36.93 37.74
C ALA A 138 -5.91 -36.85 39.25
N VAL A 139 -6.62 -35.83 39.73
CA VAL A 139 -6.94 -35.64 41.16
C VAL A 139 -8.10 -36.52 41.63
N ASN A 140 -8.98 -36.97 40.73
CA ASN A 140 -10.18 -37.75 41.08
C ASN A 140 -9.97 -39.28 41.15
N HIS A 141 -8.74 -39.76 40.91
CA HIS A 141 -8.39 -41.19 40.94
C HIS A 141 -7.32 -41.54 42.00
N GLY A 142 -7.08 -40.64 42.98
CA GLY A 142 -6.21 -40.88 44.13
C GLY A 142 -6.95 -41.35 45.37
#